data_AF-A0A831U347-F1
#
_entry.id   AF-A0A831U347-F1
#
_cell.length_a   1.000
_cell.length_b   1.000
_cell.length_c   1.000
_cell.angle_alpha   90.00
_cell.angle_beta   90.00
_cell.angle_gamma   90.00
#
_symmetry.space_group_name_H-M   'P 1'
#
loop_
_entity.id
_entity.type
_entity.pdbx_description
1 polymer ?
#
loop_
_entity_poly.entity_id
_entity_poly.type
_entity_poly.pdbx_seq_one_letter_code
_entity_poly.pdbx_strand_id
1 'polypeptide(L)'
;MFNDTFDKITWLLLAVVVAALAVLLAAGRGAGDGKAAGLDKAAERAMAYRARVELINSLYGPVEELRKAGKNQEALLRLDGLIRKYPGEAHGHILQGEILREMGALDQAVASFEAGVKLNGDYVDARSPLSRRGVIEGLVAEGEKVIGGRAAANPGNRSLAASLRKVSYLKSRLAGGCE
;
A
#
# COMPACT_ATOMS: atom_id res chain seq x y z
N MET A 1 51.61 30.59 41.11
CA MET A 1 51.61 30.54 42.58
C MET A 1 50.37 29.78 43.02
N PHE A 2 50.44 28.44 43.02
CA PHE A 2 49.48 27.54 43.66
C PHE A 2 50.24 26.24 43.89
N ASN A 3 50.80 26.08 45.10
CA ASN A 3 51.56 24.90 45.49
C ASN A 3 51.00 24.33 46.80
N ASP A 4 49.69 24.49 46.98
CA ASP A 4 48.94 23.94 48.10
C ASP A 4 48.43 22.54 47.71
N THR A 5 48.44 21.61 48.66
CA THR A 5 48.00 20.22 48.46
C THR A 5 46.54 20.15 48.04
N PHE A 6 45.73 21.11 48.49
CA PHE A 6 44.31 21.22 48.15
C PHE A 6 44.09 21.44 46.65
N ASP A 7 44.92 22.27 46.00
CA ASP A 7 44.76 22.59 44.58
C ASP A 7 45.20 21.41 43.69
N LYS A 8 46.16 20.60 44.15
CA LYS A 8 46.52 19.35 43.45
C LYS A 8 45.38 18.33 43.48
N ILE A 9 44.62 18.27 44.58
CA ILE A 9 43.48 17.37 44.72
C ILE A 9 42.32 17.83 43.83
N THR A 10 42.05 19.13 43.74
CA THR A 10 40.98 19.66 42.86
C THR A 10 41.29 19.41 41.38
N TRP A 11 42.54 19.62 40.94
CA TRP A 11 42.97 19.32 39.57
C TRP A 11 42.91 17.81 39.25
N LEU A 12 43.26 16.94 40.21
CA LEU A 12 43.13 15.49 40.05
C LEU A 12 41.66 15.07 39.92
N LEU A 13 40.77 15.60 40.76
CA LEU A 13 39.34 15.31 40.69
C LEU A 13 38.73 15.80 39.38
N LEU A 14 39.09 17.00 38.93
CA LEU A 14 38.65 17.54 37.64
C LEU A 14 39.11 16.64 36.48
N ALA A 15 40.37 16.19 36.50
CA ALA A 15 40.90 15.29 35.48
C ALA A 15 40.15 13.93 35.45
N VAL A 16 39.80 13.39 36.62
CA VAL A 16 39.01 12.14 36.71
C VAL A 16 37.61 12.33 36.15
N VAL A 17 36.93 13.44 36.46
CA VAL A 17 35.59 13.74 35.94
C VAL A 17 35.63 13.92 34.41
N VAL A 18 36.62 14.63 33.89
CA VAL A 18 36.79 14.82 32.44
C VAL A 18 37.12 13.50 31.75
N ALA A 19 37.97 12.65 32.33
CA ALA A 19 38.27 11.33 31.80
C ALA A 19 37.04 10.41 31.80
N ALA A 20 36.26 10.43 32.89
CA ALA A 20 35.00 9.67 32.97
C ALA A 20 33.98 10.15 31.93
N LEU A 21 33.83 11.46 31.74
CA LEU A 21 32.98 12.05 30.69
C LEU A 21 33.47 11.66 29.29
N ALA A 22 34.77 11.68 29.04
CA ALA A 22 35.34 11.27 27.76
C ALA A 22 35.09 9.78 27.47
N VAL A 23 35.22 8.92 28.48
CA VAL A 23 34.89 7.49 28.37
C VAL A 23 33.41 7.26 28.10
N LEU A 24 32.51 7.99 28.79
CA LEU A 24 31.07 7.90 28.55
C LEU A 24 30.68 8.37 27.15
N LEU A 25 31.30 9.44 26.65
CA LEU A 25 31.06 9.96 25.30
C LEU A 25 31.63 9.02 24.22
N ALA A 26 32.77 8.39 24.47
CA ALA A 26 33.36 7.39 23.57
C ALA A 26 32.55 6.09 23.55
N ALA A 27 32.06 5.64 24.70
CA ALA A 27 31.17 4.47 24.82
C ALA A 27 29.79 4.72 24.18
N GLY A 28 29.27 5.95 24.26
CA GLY A 28 27.99 6.33 23.66
C GLY A 28 28.02 6.45 22.12
N ARG A 29 29.20 6.64 21.51
CA ARG A 29 29.35 6.82 20.05
C ARG A 29 29.56 5.53 19.26
N GLY A 30 29.67 4.37 19.92
CA GLY A 30 30.25 3.16 19.32
C GLY A 30 29.32 2.17 18.62
N ALA A 31 27.99 2.21 18.80
CA ALA A 31 27.15 1.09 18.32
C ALA A 31 25.66 1.38 18.02
N GLY A 32 25.15 2.60 18.22
CA GLY A 32 23.70 2.85 18.26
C GLY A 32 23.06 3.43 16.99
N ASP A 33 23.80 4.24 16.22
CA ASP A 33 23.13 5.24 15.36
C ASP A 33 22.50 4.63 14.09
N GLY A 34 23.06 3.56 13.53
CA GLY A 34 22.57 2.96 12.28
C GLY A 34 21.31 2.09 12.44
N LYS A 35 21.21 1.34 13.54
CA LYS A 35 20.03 0.48 13.82
C LYS A 35 18.87 1.28 14.38
N ALA A 36 19.12 2.25 15.28
CA ALA A 36 18.08 3.11 15.83
C ALA A 36 17.40 3.96 14.74
N ALA A 37 18.18 4.56 13.83
CA ALA A 37 17.63 5.34 12.72
C ALA A 37 16.86 4.48 11.69
N GLY A 38 17.23 3.21 11.51
CA GLY A 38 16.52 2.27 10.64
C GLY A 38 15.21 1.76 11.25
N LEU A 39 15.20 1.50 12.55
CA LEU A 39 14.00 1.13 13.32
C LEU A 39 12.97 2.26 13.33
N ASP A 40 13.44 3.50 13.47
CA ASP A 40 12.59 4.69 13.41
C ASP A 40 11.92 4.83 12.03
N LYS A 41 12.69 4.77 10.94
CA LYS A 41 12.14 4.82 9.57
C LYS A 41 11.17 3.68 9.25
N ALA A 42 11.43 2.46 9.73
CA ALA A 42 10.53 1.33 9.52
C ALA A 42 9.22 1.52 10.30
N ALA A 43 9.30 2.02 11.53
CA ALA A 43 8.14 2.36 12.34
C ALA A 43 7.33 3.51 11.72
N GLU A 44 7.98 4.58 11.26
CA GLU A 44 7.36 5.68 10.52
C GLU A 44 6.60 5.21 9.28
N ARG A 45 7.21 4.36 8.45
CA ARG A 45 6.55 3.77 7.28
C ARG A 45 5.33 2.94 7.66
N ALA A 46 5.45 2.12 8.70
CA ALA A 46 4.34 1.32 9.19
C ALA A 46 3.19 2.21 9.72
N MET A 47 3.50 3.29 10.42
CA MET A 47 2.52 4.26 10.89
C MET A 47 1.84 5.00 9.73
N ALA A 48 2.61 5.48 8.76
CA ALA A 48 2.08 6.12 7.55
C ALA A 48 1.17 5.17 6.75
N TYR A 49 1.57 3.90 6.64
CA TYR A 49 0.77 2.88 5.98
C TYR A 49 -0.56 2.63 6.72
N ARG A 50 -0.52 2.47 8.04
CA ARG A 50 -1.74 2.34 8.86
C ARG A 50 -2.66 3.54 8.73
N ALA A 51 -2.09 4.75 8.76
CA ALA A 51 -2.85 5.99 8.58
C ALA A 51 -3.51 6.05 7.18
N ARG A 52 -2.82 5.59 6.13
CA ARG A 52 -3.40 5.47 4.80
C ARG A 52 -4.57 4.48 4.76
N VAL A 53 -4.41 3.30 5.37
CA VAL A 53 -5.49 2.30 5.43
C VAL A 53 -6.71 2.87 6.16
N GLU A 54 -6.51 3.55 7.28
CA GLU A 54 -7.58 4.19 8.03
C GLU A 54 -8.29 5.28 7.22
N LEU A 55 -7.51 6.13 6.53
CA LEU A 55 -8.04 7.16 5.65
C LEU A 55 -8.88 6.55 4.52
N ILE A 56 -8.42 5.47 3.90
CA ILE A 56 -9.17 4.75 2.86
C ILE A 56 -10.50 4.26 3.43
N ASN A 57 -10.49 3.59 4.58
CA ASN A 57 -11.70 3.09 5.22
C ASN A 57 -12.71 4.23 5.50
N SER A 58 -12.21 5.37 5.99
CA SER A 58 -13.04 6.55 6.28
C SER A 58 -13.63 7.17 5.00
N LEU A 59 -12.82 7.36 3.95
CA LEU A 59 -13.25 8.01 2.71
C LEU A 59 -14.23 7.15 1.89
N TYR A 60 -13.99 5.85 1.81
CA TYR A 60 -14.73 4.94 0.94
C TYR A 60 -15.80 4.13 1.68
N GLY A 61 -15.82 4.13 3.01
CA GLY A 61 -16.82 3.43 3.84
C GLY A 61 -18.27 3.65 3.38
N PRO A 62 -18.73 4.89 3.13
CA PRO A 62 -20.08 5.13 2.65
C PRO A 62 -20.39 4.53 1.27
N VAL A 63 -19.38 4.39 0.39
CA VAL A 63 -19.55 3.72 -0.91
C VAL A 63 -19.68 2.22 -0.72
N GLU A 64 -18.85 1.63 0.16
CA GLU A 64 -18.93 0.21 0.53
C GLU A 64 -20.29 -0.13 1.17
N GLU A 65 -20.84 0.75 2.01
CA GLU A 65 -22.18 0.58 2.59
C GLU A 65 -23.27 0.56 1.52
N LEU A 66 -23.25 1.52 0.58
CA LEU A 66 -24.18 1.57 -0.54
C LEU A 66 -24.09 0.31 -1.41
N ARG A 67 -22.87 -0.14 -1.73
CA ARG A 67 -22.62 -1.37 -2.48
C ARG A 67 -23.19 -2.59 -1.76
N LYS A 68 -22.90 -2.77 -0.47
CA LYS A 68 -23.42 -3.88 0.34
C LYS A 68 -24.94 -3.86 0.45
N ALA A 69 -25.57 -2.69 0.39
CA ALA A 69 -27.02 -2.54 0.32
C ALA A 69 -27.60 -2.80 -1.09
N GLY A 70 -26.79 -3.16 -2.08
CA GLY A 70 -27.21 -3.38 -3.47
C GLY A 70 -27.48 -2.09 -4.25
N LYS A 71 -27.22 -0.92 -3.67
CA LYS A 71 -27.43 0.40 -4.28
C LYS A 71 -26.26 0.78 -5.19
N ASN A 72 -25.98 -0.08 -6.16
CA ASN A 72 -24.76 -0.01 -6.98
C ASN A 72 -24.63 1.30 -7.78
N GLN A 73 -25.75 1.85 -8.27
CA GLN A 73 -25.75 3.11 -9.02
C GLN A 73 -25.42 4.32 -8.13
N GLU A 74 -26.00 4.39 -6.92
CA GLU A 74 -25.69 5.42 -5.93
C GLU A 74 -24.22 5.31 -5.48
N ALA A 75 -23.74 4.08 -5.27
CA ALA A 75 -22.35 3.80 -4.94
C ALA A 75 -21.39 4.33 -6.03
N LEU A 76 -21.66 4.02 -7.31
CA LEU A 76 -20.84 4.50 -8.43
C LEU A 76 -20.85 6.02 -8.56
N LEU A 77 -22.00 6.69 -8.37
CA LEU A 77 -22.09 8.15 -8.43
C LEU A 77 -21.22 8.81 -7.35
N ARG A 78 -21.28 8.29 -6.12
CA ARG A 78 -20.45 8.79 -5.02
C ARG A 78 -18.97 8.48 -5.23
N LEU A 79 -18.67 7.30 -5.74
CA LEU A 79 -17.32 6.84 -6.03
C LEU A 79 -16.63 7.66 -7.12
N ASP A 80 -17.37 8.06 -8.15
CA ASP A 80 -16.88 8.92 -9.24
C ASP A 80 -16.38 10.28 -8.71
N GLY A 81 -17.09 10.86 -7.71
CA GLY A 81 -16.61 12.04 -6.99
C GLY A 81 -15.29 11.81 -6.25
N LEU A 82 -15.12 10.65 -5.61
CA LEU A 82 -13.87 10.30 -4.90
C LEU A 82 -12.72 10.06 -5.86
N ILE A 83 -12.94 9.34 -6.97
CA ILE A 83 -11.91 9.09 -7.99
C ILE A 83 -11.41 10.41 -8.59
N ARG A 84 -12.30 11.36 -8.88
CA ARG A 84 -11.90 12.70 -9.36
C ARG A 84 -11.08 13.48 -8.32
N LYS A 85 -11.45 13.39 -7.04
CA LYS A 85 -10.77 14.11 -5.96
C LYS A 85 -9.42 13.48 -5.59
N TYR A 86 -9.29 12.16 -5.72
CA TYR A 86 -8.11 11.39 -5.36
C TYR A 86 -7.67 10.48 -6.52
N PRO A 87 -7.21 11.05 -7.65
CA PRO A 87 -6.92 10.27 -8.87
C PRO A 87 -5.74 9.30 -8.72
N GLY A 88 -4.88 9.49 -7.71
CA GLY A 88 -3.78 8.57 -7.41
C GLY A 88 -4.12 7.48 -6.40
N GLU A 89 -5.34 7.47 -5.83
CA GLU A 89 -5.73 6.47 -4.84
C GLU A 89 -6.37 5.25 -5.53
N ALA A 90 -5.61 4.15 -5.55
CA ALA A 90 -5.99 2.88 -6.16
C ALA A 90 -7.33 2.32 -5.65
N HIS A 91 -7.69 2.56 -4.37
CA HIS A 91 -8.89 1.99 -3.77
C HIS A 91 -10.17 2.32 -4.54
N GLY A 92 -10.25 3.53 -5.10
CA GLY A 92 -11.42 3.95 -5.87
C GLY A 92 -11.69 3.06 -7.08
N HIS A 93 -10.62 2.72 -7.82
CA HIS A 93 -10.72 1.83 -8.98
C HIS A 93 -11.00 0.37 -8.60
N ILE A 94 -10.45 -0.08 -7.47
CA ILE A 94 -10.72 -1.43 -6.95
C ILE A 94 -12.21 -1.58 -6.57
N LEU A 95 -12.75 -0.62 -5.82
CA LEU A 95 -14.16 -0.64 -5.42
C LEU A 95 -15.09 -0.48 -6.63
N GLN A 96 -14.69 0.34 -7.62
CA GLN A 96 -15.42 0.46 -8.89
C GLN A 96 -15.48 -0.90 -9.61
N GLY A 97 -14.37 -1.63 -9.63
CA GLY A 97 -14.31 -2.98 -10.21
C GLY A 97 -15.23 -3.96 -9.48
N GLU A 98 -15.27 -3.93 -8.16
CA GLU A 98 -16.19 -4.77 -7.36
C GLU A 98 -17.65 -4.48 -7.70
N ILE A 99 -18.06 -3.20 -7.68
CA ILE A 99 -19.44 -2.79 -7.98
C ILE A 99 -19.83 -3.20 -9.40
N LEU A 100 -18.94 -2.96 -10.39
CA LEU A 100 -19.20 -3.33 -11.78
C LEU A 100 -19.29 -4.84 -11.98
N ARG A 101 -18.50 -5.64 -11.26
CA ARG A 101 -18.62 -7.11 -11.29
C ARG A 101 -19.98 -7.55 -10.76
N GLU A 102 -20.44 -6.96 -9.65
CA GLU A 102 -21.75 -7.25 -9.06
C GLU A 102 -22.91 -6.85 -9.97
N MET A 103 -22.71 -5.86 -10.84
CA MET A 103 -23.66 -5.48 -11.90
C MET A 103 -23.55 -6.33 -13.18
N GLY A 104 -22.63 -7.29 -13.25
CA GLY A 104 -22.38 -8.11 -14.44
C GLY A 104 -21.60 -7.42 -15.57
N ALA A 105 -21.09 -6.21 -15.33
CA ALA A 105 -20.33 -5.43 -16.30
C ALA A 105 -18.85 -5.86 -16.35
N LEU A 106 -18.61 -7.12 -16.71
CA LEU A 106 -17.31 -7.79 -16.53
C LEU A 106 -16.14 -7.11 -17.26
N ASP A 107 -16.32 -6.62 -18.49
CA ASP A 107 -15.27 -5.91 -19.24
C ASP A 107 -14.80 -4.64 -18.52
N GLN A 108 -15.76 -3.88 -17.96
CA GLN A 108 -15.49 -2.65 -17.22
C GLN A 108 -14.91 -2.94 -15.83
N ALA A 109 -15.37 -4.02 -15.19
CA ALA A 109 -14.83 -4.50 -13.93
C ALA A 109 -13.34 -4.83 -14.06
N VAL A 110 -12.96 -5.65 -15.05
CA VAL A 110 -11.56 -5.98 -15.33
C VAL A 110 -10.72 -4.74 -15.60
N ALA A 111 -11.24 -3.77 -16.36
CA ALA A 111 -10.54 -2.51 -16.60
C ALA A 111 -10.30 -1.70 -15.31
N SER A 112 -11.28 -1.67 -14.41
CA SER A 112 -11.18 -0.94 -13.15
C SER A 112 -10.20 -1.62 -12.19
N PHE A 113 -10.26 -2.94 -12.06
CA PHE A 113 -9.28 -3.69 -11.27
C PHE A 113 -7.85 -3.55 -11.82
N GLU A 114 -7.67 -3.60 -13.15
CA GLU A 114 -6.36 -3.36 -13.78
C GLU A 114 -5.81 -1.98 -13.41
N ALA A 115 -6.63 -0.93 -13.51
CA ALA A 115 -6.23 0.43 -13.14
C ALA A 115 -5.82 0.52 -11.66
N GLY A 116 -6.61 -0.07 -10.75
CA GLY A 116 -6.30 -0.10 -9.31
C GLY A 116 -4.99 -0.84 -9.00
N VAL A 117 -4.78 -2.02 -9.59
CA VAL A 117 -3.57 -2.83 -9.37
C VAL A 117 -2.32 -2.18 -9.96
N LYS A 118 -2.45 -1.43 -11.06
CA LYS A 118 -1.35 -0.61 -11.61
C LYS A 118 -0.94 0.52 -10.68
N LEU A 119 -1.89 1.15 -10.00
CA LEU A 119 -1.62 2.21 -9.04
C LEU A 119 -1.04 1.69 -7.74
N ASN A 120 -1.51 0.52 -7.27
CA ASN A 120 -0.97 -0.11 -6.07
C ASN A 120 -1.06 -1.65 -6.15
N GLY A 121 0.11 -2.31 -6.14
CA GLY A 121 0.24 -3.77 -6.14
C GLY A 121 -0.21 -4.46 -4.85
N ASP A 122 -0.39 -3.73 -3.74
CA ASP A 122 -0.85 -4.26 -2.46
C ASP A 122 -2.21 -4.97 -2.56
N TYR A 123 -3.03 -4.63 -3.55
CA TYR A 123 -4.34 -5.27 -3.75
C TYR A 123 -4.25 -6.73 -4.20
N VAL A 124 -3.11 -7.15 -4.77
CA VAL A 124 -2.86 -8.56 -5.15
C VAL A 124 -1.89 -9.28 -4.21
N ASP A 125 -1.26 -8.55 -3.28
CA ASP A 125 -0.45 -9.14 -2.22
C ASP A 125 -1.35 -9.74 -1.14
N ALA A 126 -1.16 -11.02 -0.83
CA ALA A 126 -1.91 -11.72 0.21
C ALA A 126 -1.57 -11.25 1.63
N ARG A 127 -0.42 -10.60 1.83
CA ARG A 127 0.04 -10.10 3.13
C ARG A 127 -0.45 -8.68 3.44
N SER A 128 -1.00 -8.00 2.44
CA SER A 128 -1.51 -6.64 2.58
C SER A 128 -2.86 -6.61 3.32
N PRO A 129 -3.09 -5.68 4.27
CA PRO A 129 -4.42 -5.46 4.84
C PRO A 129 -5.42 -4.88 3.82
N LEU A 130 -4.95 -4.33 2.70
CA LEU A 130 -5.80 -3.87 1.60
C LEU A 130 -6.11 -4.97 0.58
N SER A 131 -5.61 -6.18 0.79
CA SER A 131 -5.70 -7.25 -0.20
C SER A 131 -7.14 -7.45 -0.69
N ARG A 132 -7.27 -7.54 -2.01
CA ARG A 132 -8.47 -8.00 -2.72
C ARG A 132 -8.12 -9.21 -3.58
N ARG A 133 -7.03 -9.91 -3.24
CA ARG A 133 -6.46 -10.98 -4.04
C ARG A 133 -7.50 -12.03 -4.44
N GLY A 134 -8.25 -12.59 -3.48
CA GLY A 134 -9.26 -13.61 -3.78
C GLY A 134 -10.40 -13.10 -4.67
N VAL A 135 -10.77 -11.83 -4.51
CA VAL A 135 -11.78 -11.17 -5.36
C VAL A 135 -11.28 -11.05 -6.81
N ILE A 136 -10.02 -10.67 -6.98
CA ILE A 136 -9.37 -10.53 -8.28
C ILE A 136 -9.10 -11.91 -8.91
N GLU A 137 -8.77 -12.93 -8.12
CA GLU A 137 -8.64 -14.32 -8.61
C GLU A 137 -9.97 -14.82 -9.20
N GLY A 138 -11.08 -14.59 -8.50
CA GLY A 138 -12.42 -14.93 -9.01
C GLY A 138 -12.77 -14.16 -10.29
N LEU A 139 -12.49 -12.85 -10.33
CA LEU A 139 -12.69 -12.02 -11.52
C LEU A 139 -11.85 -12.50 -12.71
N VAL A 140 -10.59 -12.88 -12.50
CA VAL A 140 -9.71 -13.38 -13.56
C VAL A 140 -10.25 -14.69 -14.11
N ALA A 141 -10.65 -15.63 -13.25
CA ALA A 141 -11.24 -16.90 -13.68
C ALA A 141 -12.52 -16.69 -14.52
N GLU A 142 -13.40 -15.79 -14.06
CA GLU A 142 -14.60 -15.40 -14.79
C GLU A 142 -14.25 -14.73 -16.13
N GLY A 143 -13.28 -13.81 -16.11
CA GLY A 143 -12.78 -13.08 -17.26
C GLY A 143 -12.20 -14.00 -18.34
N GLU A 144 -11.38 -14.97 -17.96
CA GLU A 144 -10.81 -15.96 -18.89
C GLU A 144 -11.89 -16.77 -19.59
N LYS A 145 -12.93 -17.20 -18.86
CA LYS A 145 -14.03 -17.96 -19.43
C LYS A 145 -14.89 -17.10 -20.36
N VAL A 146 -15.40 -15.98 -19.85
CA VAL A 146 -16.43 -15.18 -20.52
C VAL A 146 -15.82 -14.26 -21.58
N ILE A 147 -14.77 -13.51 -21.24
CA ILE A 147 -14.10 -12.61 -22.19
C ILE A 147 -13.29 -13.44 -23.19
N GLY A 148 -12.59 -14.48 -22.72
CA GLY A 148 -11.84 -15.39 -23.60
C GLY A 148 -12.74 -16.11 -24.60
N GLY A 149 -13.88 -16.64 -24.17
CA GLY A 149 -14.85 -17.27 -25.08
C GLY A 149 -15.38 -16.30 -26.14
N ARG A 150 -15.74 -15.07 -25.74
CA ARG A 150 -16.19 -14.02 -26.68
C ARG A 150 -15.08 -13.63 -27.66
N ALA A 151 -13.83 -13.53 -27.21
CA ALA A 151 -12.68 -13.20 -28.03
C ALA A 151 -12.32 -14.32 -29.02
N ALA A 152 -12.41 -15.59 -28.60
CA ALA A 152 -12.21 -16.74 -29.47
C ALA A 152 -13.26 -16.83 -30.58
N ALA A 153 -14.52 -16.52 -30.26
CA ALA A 153 -15.59 -16.42 -31.25
C ALA A 153 -15.42 -15.23 -32.21
N ASN A 154 -14.68 -14.19 -31.81
CA ASN A 154 -14.46 -12.98 -32.61
C ASN A 154 -12.99 -12.52 -32.63
N PRO A 155 -12.06 -13.27 -33.27
CA PRO A 155 -10.62 -13.01 -33.17
C PRO A 155 -10.16 -11.64 -33.66
N GLY A 156 -10.92 -11.00 -34.56
CA GLY A 156 -10.63 -9.66 -35.07
C GLY A 156 -11.14 -8.51 -34.19
N ASN A 157 -11.90 -8.79 -33.13
CA ASN A 157 -12.47 -7.75 -32.27
C ASN A 157 -11.40 -7.17 -31.33
N ARG A 158 -10.92 -5.97 -31.69
CA ARG A 158 -9.88 -5.25 -30.93
C ARG A 158 -10.29 -4.94 -29.49
N SER A 159 -11.57 -4.70 -29.23
CA SER A 159 -12.09 -4.43 -27.87
C SER A 159 -11.98 -5.67 -26.98
N LEU A 160 -12.42 -6.82 -27.49
CA LEU A 160 -12.31 -8.10 -26.76
C LEU A 160 -10.86 -8.52 -26.55
N ALA A 161 -10.00 -8.31 -27.55
CA ALA A 161 -8.56 -8.52 -27.41
C ALA A 161 -7.96 -7.59 -26.34
N ALA A 162 -8.44 -6.34 -26.23
CA ALA A 162 -8.01 -5.42 -25.19
C ALA A 162 -8.47 -5.89 -23.80
N SER A 163 -9.74 -6.23 -23.61
CA SER A 163 -10.24 -6.77 -22.34
C SER A 163 -9.47 -8.03 -21.92
N LEU A 164 -9.20 -8.95 -22.85
CA LEU A 164 -8.47 -10.17 -22.55
C LEU A 164 -7.02 -9.89 -22.10
N ARG A 165 -6.32 -8.93 -22.73
CA ARG A 165 -4.99 -8.50 -22.26
C ARG A 165 -5.01 -8.02 -20.81
N LYS A 166 -6.07 -7.34 -20.38
CA LYS A 166 -6.21 -6.86 -19.00
C LYS A 166 -6.43 -8.02 -18.02
N VAL A 167 -7.21 -9.03 -18.41
CA VAL A 167 -7.34 -10.29 -17.65
C VAL A 167 -5.96 -10.94 -17.49
N SER A 168 -5.20 -11.05 -18.58
CA SER A 168 -3.85 -11.62 -18.55
C SER A 168 -2.89 -10.81 -17.68
N TYR A 169 -2.98 -9.48 -17.69
CA TYR A 169 -2.20 -8.62 -16.79
C TYR A 169 -2.50 -8.93 -15.32
N LEU A 170 -3.78 -8.95 -14.93
CA LEU A 170 -4.19 -9.25 -13.56
C LEU A 170 -3.73 -10.65 -13.13
N LYS A 171 -3.85 -11.65 -14.02
CA LYS A 171 -3.34 -13.00 -13.78
C LYS A 171 -1.84 -13.03 -13.51
N SER A 172 -1.06 -12.30 -14.32
CA SER A 172 0.39 -12.19 -14.14
C SER A 172 0.75 -11.53 -12.81
N ARG A 173 0.04 -10.47 -12.40
CA ARG A 173 0.26 -9.81 -11.10
C ARG A 173 -0.12 -10.71 -9.92
N LEU A 174 -1.19 -11.49 -10.03
CA LEU A 174 -1.57 -12.49 -9.03
C LEU A 174 -0.53 -13.60 -8.88
N ALA A 175 0.13 -14.01 -9.96
CA ALA A 175 1.18 -15.03 -9.91
C ALA A 175 2.46 -14.57 -9.17
N GLY A 176 2.50 -13.33 -8.69
CA GLY A 176 3.64 -12.77 -7.96
C GLY A 176 4.77 -12.35 -8.90
N GLY A 177 4.44 -11.88 -10.12
CA GLY A 177 5.40 -11.39 -11.10
C GLY A 177 6.50 -10.57 -10.43
N CYS A 178 7.68 -11.18 -10.35
CA CYS A 178 8.83 -10.75 -9.57
C CYS A 178 9.18 -9.30 -9.86
N GLU A 179 9.21 -8.49 -8.80
CA GLU A 179 10.09 -7.32 -8.69
C GLU A 179 10.96 -7.52 -7.45
#